data_AF-A0A8T5LZ54-F1
#
_entry.id   AF-A0A8T5LZ54-F1
#
_cell.length_a   1.000
_cell.length_b   1.000
_cell.length_c   1.000
_cell.angle_alpha   90.00
_cell.angle_beta   90.00
_cell.angle_gamma   90.00
#
_symmetry.space_group_name_H-M   'P 1'
#
loop_
_entity.id
_entity.type
_entity.pdbx_description
1 polymer ?
#
loop_
_entity_poly.entity_id
_entity_poly.type
_entity_poly.pdbx_seq_one_letter_code
_entity_poly.pdbx_strand_id
1 'polypeptide(L)' 'MSVLKGISNLFLTIVASVMLILLGIIYFMLSMWMIKIGASWAGLGNVSGNHVILTAGIVTAAAIIGSAIQK' A
#
# COMPACT_ATOMS: atom_id res chain seq x y z
N MET A 1 0.30 -26.07 -28.57
CA MET A 1 0.50 -24.62 -28.35
C MET A 1 -0.40 -24.01 -27.26
N SER A 2 -1.49 -24.66 -26.82
CA SER A 2 -2.34 -24.15 -25.72
C SER A 2 -1.66 -24.17 -24.33
N VAL A 3 -0.96 -25.27 -24.01
CA VAL A 3 -0.26 -25.45 -22.72
C VAL A 3 0.89 -24.44 -22.52
N LEU A 4 1.66 -24.17 -23.58
CA LEU A 4 2.73 -23.14 -23.57
C LEU A 4 2.19 -21.73 -23.32
N LYS A 5 1.01 -21.39 -23.86
CA LYS A 5 0.33 -20.12 -23.56
C LYS A 5 -0.15 -20.05 -22.10
N GLY A 6 -0.66 -21.16 -21.56
CA GLY A 6 -1.06 -21.24 -20.16
C GLY A 6 0.09 -21.00 -19.17
N ILE A 7 1.26 -21.61 -19.44
CA ILE A 7 2.47 -21.43 -18.62
C ILE A 7 2.98 -19.97 -18.69
N SER A 8 2.98 -19.37 -19.89
CA SER A 8 3.36 -17.96 -20.07
C SER A 8 2.45 -17.00 -19.28
N ASN A 9 1.13 -17.24 -19.32
CA ASN A 9 0.17 -16.42 -18.57
C ASN A 9 0.35 -16.57 -17.05
N LEU A 10 0.62 -17.78 -16.56
CA LEU A 10 0.92 -18.00 -15.14
C LEU A 10 2.15 -17.22 -14.70
N PHE A 11 3.23 -17.24 -15.49
CA PHE A 11 4.43 -16.46 -15.18
C PHE A 11 4.13 -14.96 -15.14
N LEU A 12 3.33 -14.46 -16.09
CA LEU A 12 2.93 -13.06 -16.14
C LEU A 12 2.06 -12.67 -14.93
N THR A 13 1.16 -13.54 -14.48
CA THR A 13 0.37 -13.33 -13.25
C THR A 13 1.27 -13.25 -12.02
N ILE A 14 2.25 -14.14 -11.90
CA ILE A 14 3.20 -14.12 -10.77
C ILE A 14 3.98 -12.81 -10.73
N VAL A 15 4.52 -12.37 -11.87
CA VAL A 15 5.24 -11.10 -11.97
C VAL A 15 4.34 -9.91 -11.63
N ALA A 16 3.11 -9.90 -12.14
CA ALA A 16 2.14 -8.86 -11.84
C ALA A 16 1.78 -8.81 -10.33
N SER A 17 1.57 -9.96 -9.70
CA SER A 17 1.31 -10.04 -8.26
C SER A 17 2.49 -9.52 -7.42
N VAL A 18 3.72 -9.87 -7.79
CA VAL A 18 4.93 -9.35 -7.12
C VAL A 18 5.02 -7.83 -7.26
N MET A 19 4.74 -7.29 -8.46
CA MET A 19 4.71 -5.84 -8.69
C MET A 19 3.65 -5.14 -7.83
N LEU A 20 2.45 -5.72 -7.72
CA LEU A 20 1.37 -5.20 -6.89
C LEU A 20 1.74 -5.19 -5.40
N ILE A 21 2.41 -6.23 -4.92
CA ILE A 21 2.90 -6.29 -3.52
C ILE A 21 3.93 -5.18 -3.27
N LEU A 22 4.89 -5.01 -4.18
CA LEU A 22 5.91 -3.96 -4.07
C LEU A 22 5.27 -2.56 -4.05
N LEU A 23 4.31 -2.31 -4.94
CA LEU A 23 3.52 -1.07 -4.94
C LEU A 23 2.82 -0.85 -3.59
N GLY A 24 2.17 -1.87 -3.04
CA GLY A 24 1.51 -1.78 -1.74
C GLY A 24 2.47 -1.41 -0.60
N ILE A 25 3.67 -1.99 -0.57
CA ILE A 25 4.69 -1.68 0.43
C ILE A 25 5.16 -0.22 0.31
N ILE A 26 5.41 0.25 -0.92
CA ILE A 26 5.84 1.62 -1.18
C ILE A 26 4.75 2.62 -0.74
N TYR A 27 3.49 2.35 -1.09
CA TYR A 27 2.36 3.19 -0.65
C TYR A 27 2.25 3.25 0.87
N PHE A 28 2.40 2.11 1.56
CA PHE A 28 2.36 2.07 3.02
C PHE A 28 3.51 2.87 3.66
N MET A 29 4.73 2.77 3.11
CA MET A 29 5.88 3.57 3.57
C MET A 29 5.63 5.08 3.38
N LEU A 30 5.10 5.48 2.23
CA LEU A 30 4.75 6.88 1.96
C LEU A 30 3.65 7.38 2.92
N SER A 31 2.62 6.57 3.18
CA SER A 31 1.59 6.91 4.17
C SER A 31 2.15 7.10 5.57
N MET A 32 3.02 6.19 6.04
CA MET A 32 3.72 6.35 7.33
C MET A 32 4.56 7.63 7.38
N TRP A 33 5.25 7.96 6.28
CA TRP A 33 6.06 9.18 6.21
C TRP A 33 5.21 10.45 6.29
N MET A 34 4.10 10.49 5.55
CA MET A 34 3.12 11.58 5.62
C MET A 34 2.57 11.76 7.04
N ILE A 35 2.26 10.66 7.74
CA ILE A 35 1.74 10.70 9.11
C ILE A 35 2.81 11.20 10.09
N LYS A 36 4.07 10.78 9.95
CA LYS A 36 5.17 11.28 10.79
C LYS A 36 5.40 12.78 10.60
N ILE A 37 5.34 13.28 9.37
CA ILE A 37 5.44 14.72 9.08
C ILE A 37 4.25 15.46 9.70
N GLY A 38 3.02 14.97 9.48
CA GLY A 38 1.82 15.56 10.06
C GLY A 38 1.84 15.60 11.59
N ALA A 39 2.31 14.53 12.24
CA ALA A 39 2.48 14.48 13.68
C ALA A 39 3.53 15.47 14.19
N SER A 40 4.65 15.60 13.47
CA SER A 40 5.68 16.60 13.77
C SER A 40 5.15 18.02 13.66
N TRP A 41 4.30 18.29 12.66
CA TRP A 41 3.65 19.61 12.48
C TRP A 41 2.59 19.88 13.55
N ALA A 42 1.92 18.84 14.05
CA ALA A 42 0.97 18.93 15.16
C ALA A 42 1.64 19.06 16.55
N GLY A 43 2.97 19.15 16.62
CA GLY A 43 3.71 19.27 17.88
C GLY A 43 3.81 17.96 18.69
N LEU A 44 3.38 16.84 18.12
CA LEU A 44 3.44 15.52 18.73
C LEU A 44 4.79 14.86 18.39
N GLY A 45 5.84 15.21 19.14
CA GLY A 45 7.21 14.75 18.90
C GLY A 45 7.46 13.26 19.17
N ASN A 46 6.55 12.56 19.85
CA ASN A 46 6.74 11.19 20.32
C ASN A 46 5.53 10.29 20.04
N VAL A 47 5.03 10.28 18.80
CA VAL A 47 3.97 9.34 18.41
C VAL A 47 4.55 7.93 18.38
N SER A 48 4.05 7.05 19.26
CA SER A 48 4.49 5.66 19.31
C SER A 48 4.37 4.99 17.95
N GLY A 49 5.36 4.16 17.57
CA GLY A 49 5.37 3.49 16.26
C GLY A 49 4.09 2.71 15.96
N ASN A 50 3.47 2.12 17.00
CA ASN A 50 2.19 1.42 16.89
C ASN A 50 1.04 2.34 16.44
N HIS A 51 1.01 3.59 16.92
CA HIS A 51 0.00 4.57 16.51
C HIS A 51 0.19 5.04 15.06
N VAL A 52 1.44 5.16 14.60
CA VAL A 52 1.76 5.52 13.21
C VAL A 52 1.34 4.39 12.25
N ILE A 53 1.62 3.14 12.63
CA ILE A 53 1.26 1.96 11.83
C ILE A 53 -0.26 1.81 11.74
N LEU A 54 -0.98 2.00 12.86
CA LEU A 54 -2.44 1.92 12.89
C LEU A 54 -3.09 2.98 12.00
N THR A 55 -2.65 4.24 12.13
CA THR A 55 -3.19 5.35 11.32
C THR A 55 -2.83 5.21 9.84
N ALA A 56 -1.64 4.70 9.52
CA ALA A 56 -1.26 4.38 8.14
C ALA A 56 -2.16 3.29 7.55
N GLY A 57 -2.44 2.23 8.31
CA GLY A 57 -3.37 1.18 7.90
C GLY A 57 -4.78 1.70 7.64
N ILE A 58 -5.30 2.58 8.51
CA ILE A 58 -6.62 3.21 8.32
C ILE A 58 -6.64 4.10 7.08
N VAL A 59 -5.62 4.94 6.87
CA VAL A 59 -5.54 5.85 5.72
C VAL A 59 -5.43 5.06 4.41
N THR A 60 -4.62 4.00 4.37
CA THR A 60 -4.51 3.13 3.20
C THR A 60 -5.82 2.40 2.92
N ALA A 61 -6.51 1.87 3.94
CA ALA A 61 -7.81 1.24 3.78
C ALA A 61 -8.87 2.23 3.26
N ALA A 62 -8.90 3.45 3.80
CA ALA A 62 -9.79 4.52 3.36
C ALA A 62 -9.50 4.94 1.90
N ALA A 63 -8.23 5.01 1.50
CA ALA A 63 -7.84 5.33 0.12
C ALA A 63 -8.29 4.25 -0.87
N ILE A 64 -8.18 2.96 -0.51
CA ILE A 64 -8.65 1.85 -1.34
C ILE A 64 -10.18 1.89 -1.47
N ILE A 65 -10.90 2.09 -0.37
CA ILE A 65 -12.37 2.19 -0.38
C ILE A 65 -12.82 3.42 -1.18
N GLY A 66 -12.18 4.57 -0.98
CA GLY A 66 -12.48 5.80 -1.72
C GLY A 66 -12.23 5.65 -3.22
N SER A 67 -11.12 5.00 -3.60
CA SER A 67 -10.82 4.68 -5.00
C SER A 67 -11.82 3.71 -5.62
N ALA A 68 -12.36 2.76 -4.85
CA ALA A 68 -13.35 1.80 -5.33
C ALA A 68 -14.75 2.42 -5.49
N ILE A 69 -15.04 3.50 -4.76
CA ILE A 69 -16.31 4.24 -4.85
C ILE A 69 -16.31 5.25 -6.00
N GLN A 70 -15.14 5.73 -6.43
CA GLN A 70 -15.02 6.57 -7.63
C GLN A 70 -15.48 5.78 -8.86
N LYS A 71 -16.66 6.16 -9.37
CA LYS A 71 -17.36 5.55 -10.50
C LYS A 71 -17.21 6.42 -11.75
#